data_AF-A0A7S2SYI7-F1
#
_entry.id   AF-A0A7S2SYI7-F1
#
_cell.length_a   1.000
_cell.length_b   1.000
_cell.length_c   1.000
_cell.angle_alpha   90.00
_cell.angle_beta   90.00
_cell.angle_gamma   90.00
#
_symmetry.space_group_name_H-M   'P 1'
#
loop_
_entity.id
_entity.type
_entity.pdbx_description
1 polymer ?
#
loop_
_entity_poly.entity_id
_entity_poly.type
_entity_poly.pdbx_seq_one_letter_code
_entity_poly.pdbx_strand_id
1 'polypeptide(L)'
;GDQVSNALWHVYTAGQVQEMIMESRIAKEDLMTLEICMTGLDSKYCEQFTCDANSNLKGTKKKLRTESGIEKMLGSQEAIDDYVFDPCGYSLNSVKGETLVTIH
;
A
#
# COMPACT_ATOMS: atom_id res chain seq x y z
N GLY A 1 15.10 7.36 -16.52
CA GLY A 1 15.12 6.89 -15.13
C GLY A 1 15.77 7.95 -14.29
N ASP A 2 15.24 8.24 -13.12
CA ASP A 2 15.89 9.14 -12.17
C ASP A 2 17.30 8.60 -11.86
N GLN A 3 18.30 9.46 -12.02
CA GLN A 3 19.73 9.14 -11.95
C GLN A 3 20.20 8.86 -10.51
N VAL A 4 19.30 8.95 -9.52
CA VAL A 4 19.68 8.89 -8.11
C VAL A 4 19.72 7.47 -7.54
N SER A 5 19.14 6.44 -8.19
CA SER A 5 19.05 5.09 -7.57
C SER A 5 18.97 3.85 -8.47
N ASN A 6 19.13 3.95 -9.80
CA ASN A 6 18.85 2.83 -10.74
C ASN A 6 17.44 2.23 -10.62
N ALA A 7 16.48 2.91 -9.98
CA ALA A 7 15.09 2.47 -9.94
C ALA A 7 14.44 2.66 -11.33
N LEU A 8 13.94 1.57 -11.91
CA LEU A 8 13.26 1.56 -13.20
C LEU A 8 11.86 0.98 -13.03
N TRP A 9 10.87 1.67 -13.61
CA TRP A 9 9.51 1.17 -13.71
C TRP A 9 9.33 0.51 -15.08
N HIS A 10 9.37 -0.82 -15.12
CA HIS A 10 9.16 -1.57 -16.36
C HIS A 10 7.67 -1.88 -16.51
N VAL A 11 7.05 -1.36 -17.55
CA VAL A 11 5.61 -1.56 -17.82
C VAL A 11 5.44 -2.41 -19.06
N TYR A 12 4.70 -3.50 -18.92
CA TYR A 12 4.15 -4.25 -20.04
C TYR A 12 2.63 -4.10 -20.01
N THR A 13 2.05 -3.76 -21.15
CA THR A 13 0.60 -3.66 -21.32
C THR A 13 0.18 -4.34 -22.62
N ALA A 14 -0.94 -5.03 -22.59
CA ALA A 14 -1.57 -5.65 -23.74
C ALA A 14 -3.08 -5.47 -23.61
N GLY A 15 -3.74 -5.09 -24.70
CA GLY A 15 -5.17 -4.89 -24.73
C GLY A 15 -5.67 -4.70 -26.15
N GLN A 16 -6.96 -4.96 -26.37
CA GLN A 16 -7.59 -4.63 -27.64
C GLN A 16 -7.85 -3.13 -27.66
N VAL A 17 -7.15 -2.41 -28.53
CA VAL A 17 -7.52 -1.03 -28.87
C VAL A 17 -8.82 -1.12 -29.65
N GLN A 18 -9.95 -1.01 -28.97
CA GLN A 18 -11.20 -0.74 -29.67
C GLN A 18 -11.10 0.69 -30.21
N GLU A 19 -10.73 0.82 -31.49
CA GLU A 19 -11.03 2.01 -32.31
C GLU A 19 -12.56 2.18 -32.36
N MET A 20 -13.17 2.62 -31.26
CA MET A 20 -14.61 2.82 -31.22
C MET A 20 -15.09 3.63 -30.00
N ILE A 21 -14.32 4.61 -29.51
CA ILE A 21 -14.86 5.63 -28.59
C ILE A 21 -14.21 6.99 -28.89
N MET A 22 -14.57 7.59 -30.02
CA MET A 22 -14.46 9.06 -30.15
C MET A 22 -15.77 9.75 -29.73
N GLU A 23 -16.87 9.01 -29.57
CA GLU A 23 -18.22 9.57 -29.33
C GLU A 23 -18.86 9.21 -27.98
N SER A 24 -18.37 8.23 -27.21
CA SER A 24 -18.85 7.96 -25.84
C SER A 24 -17.86 8.45 -24.78
N ARG A 25 -17.73 9.78 -24.65
CA ARG A 25 -16.94 10.44 -23.60
C ARG A 25 -17.52 10.30 -22.17
N ILE A 26 -18.37 9.31 -21.93
CA ILE A 26 -18.99 9.07 -20.62
C ILE A 26 -19.05 7.54 -20.39
N ALA A 27 -18.52 7.11 -19.24
CA ALA A 27 -18.60 5.78 -18.63
C ALA A 27 -17.57 4.71 -19.05
N LYS A 28 -16.28 5.04 -19.06
CA LYS A 28 -15.30 4.11 -18.45
C LYS A 28 -14.97 4.72 -17.09
N GLU A 29 -15.24 4.00 -16.01
CA GLU A 29 -14.75 4.39 -14.69
C GLU A 29 -13.23 4.61 -14.83
N ASP A 30 -12.77 5.83 -14.56
CA ASP A 30 -11.35 6.17 -14.57
C ASP A 30 -10.68 5.48 -13.38
N LEU A 31 -10.44 4.17 -13.52
CA LEU A 31 -9.67 3.39 -12.57
C LEU A 31 -8.26 4.00 -12.50
N MET A 32 -7.92 4.56 -11.34
CA MET A 32 -6.59 5.10 -11.08
C MET A 32 -5.83 4.16 -10.14
N THR A 33 -4.61 3.82 -10.54
CA THR A 33 -3.67 3.07 -9.70
C THR A 33 -2.51 4.00 -9.30
N LEU A 34 -2.24 4.12 -8.01
CA LEU A 34 -1.08 4.83 -7.45
C LEU A 34 -0.17 3.81 -6.77
N GLU A 35 1.08 3.75 -7.20
CA GLU A 35 2.11 2.90 -6.60
C GLU A 35 3.26 3.76 -6.07
N ILE A 36 3.64 3.54 -4.81
CA ILE A 36 4.72 4.26 -4.13
C ILE A 36 5.74 3.23 -3.67
N CYS A 37 6.93 3.21 -4.28
CA CYS A 37 8.04 2.36 -3.87
C CYS A 37 9.03 3.19 -3.03
N MET A 38 9.21 2.80 -1.77
CA MET A 38 10.07 3.51 -0.81
C MET A 38 11.28 2.64 -0.45
N THR A 39 12.46 3.25 -0.40
CA THR A 39 13.70 2.60 0.08
C THR A 39 14.42 3.54 1.04
N GLY A 40 15.34 3.02 1.85
CA GLY A 40 16.09 3.84 2.81
C GLY A 40 15.22 4.49 3.88
N LEU A 41 14.16 3.79 4.31
CA LEU A 41 13.29 4.24 5.41
C LEU A 41 14.10 4.40 6.71
N ASP A 42 13.72 5.40 7.50
CA ASP A 42 14.36 5.68 8.79
C ASP A 42 14.15 4.51 9.76
N SER A 43 15.26 4.01 10.31
CA SER A 43 15.31 2.80 11.13
C SER A 43 14.38 2.87 12.34
N LYS A 44 14.22 4.06 12.92
CA LYS A 44 13.32 4.28 14.06
C LYS A 44 11.88 3.89 13.73
N TYR A 45 11.42 4.16 12.51
CA TYR A 45 10.07 3.78 12.11
C TYR A 45 9.98 2.31 11.70
N CYS A 46 11.04 1.76 11.09
CA CYS A 46 11.12 0.35 10.72
C CYS A 46 11.07 -0.58 11.95
N GLU A 47 11.64 -0.18 13.08
CA GLU A 47 11.64 -0.95 14.34
C GLU A 47 10.23 -1.32 14.82
N GLN A 48 9.21 -0.50 14.52
CA GLN A 48 7.81 -0.77 14.89
C GLN A 48 7.25 -2.05 14.23
N PHE A 49 7.83 -2.47 13.11
CA PHE A 49 7.39 -3.63 12.33
C PHE A 49 8.23 -4.89 12.62
N THR A 50 8.96 -4.92 13.73
CA THR A 50 9.77 -6.08 14.16
C THR A 50 9.17 -6.72 15.40
N CYS A 51 8.91 -8.03 15.35
CA CYS A 51 8.55 -8.86 16.49
C CYS A 51 9.79 -9.08 17.39
N ASP A 52 9.89 -8.34 18.48
CA ASP A 52 10.97 -8.56 19.44
C ASP A 52 10.59 -9.70 20.41
N ALA A 53 11.50 -10.63 20.68
CA ALA A 53 11.25 -11.76 21.60
C ALA A 53 10.97 -11.31 23.05
N ASN A 54 11.39 -10.09 23.40
CA ASN A 54 11.22 -9.47 24.70
C ASN A 54 10.27 -8.25 24.69
N SER A 55 9.95 -7.70 23.52
CA SER A 55 9.01 -6.58 23.46
C SER A 55 7.60 -7.14 23.51
N ASN A 56 6.79 -6.53 24.35
CA ASN A 56 5.37 -6.77 24.41
C ASN A 56 4.67 -6.23 23.15
N LEU A 57 4.99 -6.78 21.97
CA LEU A 57 4.08 -6.80 20.82
C LEU A 57 2.88 -7.73 21.06
N LYS A 58 2.50 -7.91 22.33
CA LYS A 58 1.09 -7.91 22.74
C LYS A 58 0.42 -6.53 22.54
N GLY A 59 0.86 -5.76 21.54
CA GLY A 59 0.09 -4.68 20.96
C GLY A 59 -0.73 -5.28 19.84
N THR A 60 -2.05 -5.18 19.90
CA THR A 60 -2.93 -5.62 18.81
C THR A 60 -2.50 -4.95 17.50
N LYS A 61 -2.75 -5.59 16.35
CA LYS A 61 -2.47 -5.02 15.01
C LYS A 61 -2.98 -3.57 14.86
N LYS A 62 -4.08 -3.26 15.56
CA LYS A 62 -4.62 -1.90 15.70
C LYS A 62 -3.62 -0.89 16.29
N LYS A 63 -2.93 -1.23 17.38
CA LYS A 63 -1.92 -0.37 18.02
C LYS A 63 -0.81 -0.02 17.03
N LEU A 64 -0.29 -1.02 16.30
CA LEU A 64 0.72 -0.81 15.27
C LEU A 64 0.24 0.17 14.19
N ARG A 65 -1.00 0.02 13.69
CA ARG A 65 -1.59 0.96 12.71
C ARG A 65 -1.72 2.39 13.25
N THR A 66 -2.11 2.55 14.51
CA THR A 66 -2.25 3.86 15.14
C THR A 66 -0.87 4.52 15.33
N GLU A 67 0.11 3.81 15.88
CA GLU A 67 1.43 4.35 16.21
C GLU A 67 2.31 4.63 14.97
N SER A 68 2.24 3.75 13.96
CA SER A 68 2.92 3.97 12.67
C SER A 68 2.29 5.10 11.84
N GLY A 69 1.08 5.54 12.19
CA GLY A 69 0.34 6.55 11.44
C GLY A 69 -0.43 6.03 10.22
N ILE A 70 -0.39 4.73 9.94
CA ILE A 70 -1.13 4.09 8.84
C ILE A 70 -2.64 4.36 8.96
N GLU A 71 -3.19 4.30 10.17
CA GLU A 71 -4.61 4.56 10.41
C GLU A 71 -5.00 6.02 10.03
N LYS A 72 -4.12 6.98 10.32
CA LYS A 72 -4.32 8.38 9.95
C LYS A 72 -4.22 8.60 8.44
N MET A 73 -3.31 7.90 7.78
CA MET A 73 -3.13 7.95 6.33
C MET A 73 -4.34 7.37 5.59
N LEU A 74 -4.79 6.18 6.00
CA LEU A 74 -5.94 5.51 5.38
C LEU A 74 -7.26 6.24 5.65
N GLY A 75 -7.39 6.91 6.80
CA GLY A 75 -8.66 7.45 7.24
C GLY A 75 -9.69 6.35 7.50
N SER A 76 -10.98 6.65 7.36
CA SER A 76 -12.04 5.67 7.60
C SER A 76 -12.08 4.61 6.49
N GLN A 77 -11.99 3.34 6.86
CA GLN A 77 -12.07 2.17 5.98
C GLN A 77 -13.25 1.29 6.38
N GLU A 78 -13.83 0.55 5.43
CA GLU A 78 -14.94 -0.38 5.69
C GLU A 78 -14.43 -1.68 6.29
N ALA A 79 -13.33 -2.21 5.74
CA ALA A 79 -12.60 -3.32 6.34
C ALA A 79 -11.09 -3.13 6.20
N ILE A 80 -10.38 -3.65 7.19
CA ILE A 80 -8.92 -3.72 7.24
C ILE A 80 -8.55 -5.14 7.63
N ASP A 81 -7.71 -5.78 6.83
CA ASP A 81 -7.05 -7.02 7.16
C ASP A 81 -5.54 -6.81 7.12
N ASP A 82 -4.88 -7.03 8.25
CA ASP A 82 -3.44 -6.85 8.36
C ASP A 82 -2.74 -8.02 9.04
N TYR A 83 -1.46 -8.13 8.78
CA TYR A 83 -0.63 -9.25 9.20
C TYR A 83 0.75 -8.74 9.62
N VAL A 84 1.24 -9.22 10.76
CA VAL A 84 2.60 -8.94 11.26
C VAL A 84 3.41 -10.23 11.10
N PHE A 85 4.51 -10.16 10.39
CA PHE A 85 5.41 -11.27 10.15
C PHE A 85 6.45 -11.40 11.27
N ASP A 86 6.92 -12.63 11.50
CA ASP A 86 7.93 -12.98 12.50
C ASP A 86 9.21 -13.43 11.74
N PRO A 87 10.39 -12.88 12.04
CA PRO A 87 10.69 -11.91 13.11
C PRO A 87 10.37 -10.46 12.78
N CYS A 88 10.13 -10.11 11.52
CA CYS A 88 9.73 -8.76 11.15
C CYS A 88 8.92 -8.75 9.85
N GLY A 89 8.26 -7.63 9.60
CA GLY A 89 7.47 -7.37 8.40
C GLY A 89 6.01 -7.11 8.74
N TYR A 90 5.33 -6.40 7.85
CA TYR A 90 3.93 -6.06 7.99
C TYR A 90 3.27 -6.01 6.62
N SER A 91 2.02 -6.46 6.53
CA SER A 91 1.22 -6.26 5.34
C SER A 91 -0.20 -5.91 5.72
N LEU A 92 -0.84 -5.05 4.93
CA LEU A 92 -2.21 -4.60 5.15
C LEU A 92 -2.94 -4.52 3.83
N ASN A 93 -4.19 -5.00 3.82
CA ASN A 93 -5.19 -4.68 2.83
C ASN A 93 -6.31 -3.86 3.48
N SER A 94 -6.85 -2.87 2.76
CA SER A 94 -8.07 -2.18 3.15
C SER A 94 -9.00 -1.93 1.97
N VAL A 95 -10.29 -1.89 2.27
CA VAL A 95 -11.38 -1.67 1.33
C VAL A 95 -12.25 -0.51 1.80
N LYS A 96 -12.66 0.34 0.84
CA LYS A 96 -13.68 1.37 1.05
C LYS A 96 -14.43 1.61 -0.26
N GLY A 97 -15.64 1.08 -0.37
CA GLY A 97 -16.35 1.03 -1.64
C GLY A 97 -15.51 0.31 -2.70
N GLU A 98 -15.24 0.97 -3.82
CA GLU A 98 -14.42 0.42 -4.92
C GLU A 98 -12.92 0.72 -4.77
N THR A 99 -12.52 1.41 -3.69
CA THR A 99 -11.09 1.71 -3.43
C THR A 99 -10.42 0.58 -2.67
N LEU A 100 -9.27 0.16 -3.19
CA LEU A 100 -8.38 -0.83 -2.58
C LEU A 100 -7.04 -0.18 -2.23
N VAL A 101 -6.52 -0.48 -1.04
CA VAL A 101 -5.15 -0.10 -0.65
C VAL A 101 -4.43 -1.31 -0.09
N THR A 102 -3.21 -1.55 -0.57
CA THR A 102 -2.28 -2.53 0.02
C THR A 102 -0.98 -1.84 0.47
N ILE A 103 -0.41 -2.33 1.59
CA ILE A 103 0.89 -1.90 2.14
C ILE A 103 1.72 -3.15 2.41
N HIS A 104 3.01 -3.09 2.09
CA HIS A 104 4.03 -4.11 2.35
C HIS A 104 5.32 -3.47 2.87
#